data_AF-A0AAE2BYR5-F1
#
_entry.id   AF-A0AAE2BYR5-F1
#
_cell.length_a   1.000
_cell.length_b   1.000
_cell.length_c   1.000
_cell.angle_alpha   90.00
_cell.angle_beta   90.00
_cell.angle_gamma   90.00
#
_symmetry.space_group_name_H-M   'P 1'
#
loop_
_entity.id
_entity.type
_entity.pdbx_description
1 polymer ?
#
loop_
_entity_poly.entity_id
_entity_poly.type
_entity_poly.pdbx_seq_one_letter_code
_entity_poly.pdbx_strand_id
1 'polypeptide(L)'
;MLEGESFGFIRPERGLHQGDPLSPYLISFCVEAFSCMVQKEEHEGSIQRVAVCHRAPRVSHLLFVDDTLLFYQAILEAMDCIKGILTKFERVSGLKINVQKSAVVFSKNMDQHFKEALVSD
;
A
#
# COMPACT_ATOMS: atom_id res chain seq x y z
N MET A 1 -22.79 23.63 -4.10
CA MET A 1 -22.70 24.38 -2.84
C MET A 1 -21.30 24.16 -2.27
N LEU A 2 -20.44 25.16 -2.41
CA LEU A 2 -19.28 25.34 -1.55
C LEU A 2 -19.68 26.50 -0.65
N GLU A 3 -19.65 26.30 0.68
CA GLU A 3 -19.98 27.33 1.67
C GLU A 3 -21.35 28.04 1.51
N GLY A 4 -22.36 27.32 1.01
CA GLY A 4 -23.74 27.84 0.99
C GLY A 4 -24.14 28.66 -0.23
N GLU A 5 -23.23 28.96 -1.16
CA GLU A 5 -23.56 29.63 -2.43
C GLU A 5 -23.67 28.64 -3.61
N SER A 6 -24.49 29.01 -4.61
CA SER A 6 -24.64 28.24 -5.85
C SER A 6 -23.41 28.39 -6.74
N PHE A 7 -22.35 27.65 -6.41
CA PHE A 7 -21.27 27.40 -7.35
C PHE A 7 -21.85 26.63 -8.55
N GLY A 8 -21.53 27.04 -9.78
CA GLY A 8 -22.03 26.43 -11.02
C GLY A 8 -21.65 24.94 -11.16
N PHE A 9 -21.80 24.39 -12.37
CA PHE A 9 -21.46 22.99 -12.61
C PHE A 9 -19.96 22.73 -12.36
N ILE A 10 -19.65 21.94 -11.33
CA ILE A 10 -18.30 21.47 -11.03
C ILE A 10 -18.13 20.12 -11.73
N ARG A 11 -17.14 20.03 -12.62
CA ARG A 11 -16.74 18.76 -13.24
C ARG A 11 -15.63 18.13 -12.41
N PRO A 12 -15.90 17.05 -11.64
CA PRO A 12 -14.83 16.38 -10.90
C PRO A 12 -13.86 15.71 -11.88
N GLU A 13 -12.56 15.93 -11.68
CA GLU A 13 -11.49 15.28 -12.46
C GLU A 13 -11.00 13.98 -11.81
N ARG A 14 -11.17 13.87 -10.48
CA ARG A 14 -10.76 12.72 -9.65
C ARG A 14 -11.73 12.51 -8.51
N GLY A 15 -11.76 11.28 -8.00
CA GLY A 15 -12.64 10.86 -6.92
C GLY A 15 -13.95 10.27 -7.44
N LEU A 16 -14.42 9.25 -6.74
CA LEU A 16 -15.74 8.67 -6.99
C LEU A 16 -16.77 9.40 -6.15
N HIS A 17 -18.01 9.46 -6.64
CA HIS A 17 -19.07 10.14 -5.90
C HIS A 17 -19.32 9.40 -4.58
N GLN A 18 -19.19 10.13 -3.46
CA GLN A 18 -19.48 9.57 -2.15
C GLN A 18 -20.96 9.14 -2.10
N GLY A 19 -21.21 7.87 -1.77
CA GLY A 19 -22.55 7.27 -1.81
C GLY A 19 -22.92 6.61 -3.14
N ASP A 20 -22.03 6.61 -4.15
CA ASP A 20 -22.20 5.78 -5.34
C ASP A 20 -22.01 4.30 -4.96
N PRO A 21 -23.01 3.43 -5.18
CA PRO A 21 -22.95 2.02 -4.84
C PRO A 21 -21.82 1.24 -5.53
N LEU A 22 -21.24 1.77 -6.62
CA LEU A 22 -20.12 1.14 -7.33
C LEU A 22 -18.75 1.48 -6.76
N SER A 23 -18.62 2.56 -5.99
CA SER A 23 -17.33 3.04 -5.49
C SER A 23 -16.54 2.00 -4.69
N PRO A 24 -17.17 1.25 -3.75
CA PRO A 24 -16.45 0.24 -2.96
C PRO A 24 -15.87 -0.89 -3.81
N TYR A 25 -16.55 -1.26 -4.90
CA TYR A 25 -16.09 -2.33 -5.79
C TYR A 25 -14.89 -1.90 -6.63
N LEU A 26 -14.88 -0.65 -7.11
CA LEU A 26 -13.76 -0.10 -7.86
C LEU A 26 -12.50 0.03 -6.98
N ILE A 27 -12.67 0.45 -5.72
CA ILE A 27 -11.56 0.48 -4.76
C ILE A 27 -11.05 -0.94 -4.48
N SER A 28 -11.96 -1.91 -4.26
CA SER A 28 -11.58 -3.32 -4.05
C SER A 28 -10.80 -3.89 -5.24
N PHE A 29 -11.18 -3.53 -6.47
CA PHE A 29 -10.46 -3.93 -7.68
C PHE A 29 -9.04 -3.35 -7.75
N CYS A 30 -8.87 -2.06 -7.41
CA CYS A 30 -7.53 -1.46 -7.30
C CYS A 30 -6.68 -2.16 -6.24
N VAL A 31 -7.27 -2.46 -5.08
CA VAL A 31 -6.60 -3.17 -3.98
C VAL A 31 -6.21 -4.61 -4.38
N GLU A 32 -7.04 -5.31 -5.15
CA GLU A 32 -6.69 -6.60 -5.73
C GLU A 32 -5.54 -6.50 -6.75
N ALA A 33 -5.53 -5.45 -7.57
CA ALA A 33 -4.41 -5.20 -8.48
C ALA A 33 -3.10 -4.96 -7.71
N PHE A 34 -3.16 -4.27 -6.57
CA PHE A 34 -2.01 -4.11 -5.67
C PHE A 34 -1.52 -5.46 -5.12
N SER A 35 -2.44 -6.30 -4.61
CA SER A 35 -2.14 -7.68 -4.19
C SER A 35 -1.40 -8.46 -5.28
N CYS A 36 -1.90 -8.41 -6.52
CA CYS A 36 -1.27 -9.05 -7.66
C CYS A 36 0.15 -8.54 -7.94
N MET A 37 0.41 -7.23 -7.79
CA MET A 37 1.76 -6.66 -7.96
C MET A 37 2.72 -7.18 -6.89
N VAL A 38 2.28 -7.28 -5.64
CA VAL A 38 3.08 -7.84 -4.54
C VAL A 38 3.38 -9.31 -4.80
N GLN A 39 2.35 -10.10 -5.14
CA GLN A 39 2.49 -11.54 -5.40
C GLN A 39 3.45 -11.85 -6.55
N LYS A 40 3.51 -10.98 -7.56
CA LYS A 40 4.48 -11.10 -8.64
C LYS A 40 5.91 -11.05 -8.11
N GLU A 41 6.25 -10.02 -7.33
CA GLU A 41 7.61 -9.83 -6.79
C GLU A 41 7.98 -10.94 -5.80
N GLU A 42 7.01 -11.52 -5.10
CA GLU A 42 7.23 -12.72 -4.29
C GLU A 42 7.58 -13.95 -5.13
N HIS A 43 6.87 -14.16 -6.24
CA HIS A 43 7.11 -15.28 -7.14
C HIS A 43 8.48 -15.15 -7.83
N GLU A 44 8.93 -13.93 -8.11
CA GLU A 44 10.26 -13.62 -8.65
C GLU A 44 11.37 -13.69 -7.58
N GLY A 45 11.02 -13.80 -6.30
CA GLY A 45 11.96 -13.91 -5.18
C GLY A 45 12.52 -12.59 -4.68
N SER A 46 12.06 -11.46 -5.22
CA SER A 46 12.43 -10.10 -4.79
C SER A 46 11.98 -9.79 -3.36
N ILE A 47 10.87 -10.40 -2.92
CA ILE A 47 10.31 -10.22 -1.56
C ILE A 47 10.03 -11.59 -0.95
N GLN A 48 10.46 -11.78 0.30
CA GLN A 48 10.11 -12.98 1.08
C GLN A 48 8.92 -12.72 2.01
N ARG A 49 7.92 -13.61 1.92
CA ARG A 49 6.79 -13.66 2.86
C ARG A 49 7.24 -14.02 4.28
N VAL A 50 6.49 -13.53 5.26
CA VAL A 50 6.76 -13.77 6.69
C VAL A 50 5.76 -14.78 7.26
N ALA A 51 6.20 -15.66 8.14
CA ALA A 51 5.32 -16.51 8.96
C ALA A 51 5.55 -16.23 10.43
N VAL A 52 4.46 -16.14 11.20
CA VAL A 52 4.53 -15.85 12.65
C VAL A 52 5.07 -17.06 13.43
N CYS A 53 4.82 -18.27 12.95
CA CYS A 53 5.39 -19.50 13.49
C CYS A 53 5.57 -20.55 12.38
N HIS A 54 6.32 -21.62 12.66
CA HIS A 54 6.70 -22.63 11.67
C HIS A 54 5.51 -23.26 10.91
N ARG A 55 4.34 -23.38 11.54
CA ARG A 55 3.13 -23.96 10.94
C ARG A 55 2.11 -22.92 10.48
N ALA A 56 2.41 -21.62 10.62
CA ALA A 56 1.51 -20.56 10.19
C ALA A 56 1.60 -20.38 8.66
N PRO A 57 0.49 -19.96 8.02
CA PRO A 57 0.54 -19.46 6.66
C PRO A 57 1.56 -18.33 6.54
N ARG A 58 2.30 -18.33 5.43
CA ARG A 58 3.18 -17.22 5.06
C ARG A 58 2.34 -16.10 4.48
N VAL A 59 2.46 -14.90 5.04
CA VAL A 59 1.74 -13.69 4.64
C VAL A 59 2.72 -12.61 4.21
N SER A 60 2.31 -11.80 3.23
CA SER A 60 3.02 -10.58 2.85
C SER A 60 2.21 -9.32 2.97
N HIS A 61 0.88 -9.43 2.91
CA HIS A 61 0.02 -8.28 3.02
C HIS A 61 -1.33 -8.66 3.62
N LEU A 62 -1.92 -7.70 4.34
CA LEU A 62 -3.30 -7.73 4.81
C LEU A 62 -3.97 -6.45 4.32
N LEU A 63 -5.11 -6.61 3.66
CA LEU A 63 -5.83 -5.52 3.00
C LEU A 63 -7.16 -5.30 3.71
N PHE A 64 -7.37 -4.07 4.17
CA PHE A 64 -8.62 -3.57 4.70
C PHE A 64 -9.13 -2.45 3.80
N VAL A 65 -10.34 -1.96 4.07
CA VAL A 65 -10.98 -0.92 3.25
C VAL A 65 -10.13 0.35 3.20
N ASP A 66 -9.54 0.75 4.34
CA ASP A 66 -8.78 2.00 4.46
C ASP A 66 -7.29 1.78 4.78
N ASP A 67 -6.93 0.60 5.28
CA ASP A 67 -5.58 0.30 5.77
C ASP A 67 -4.97 -0.89 5.04
N THR A 68 -3.67 -0.82 4.79
CA THR A 68 -2.88 -1.91 4.22
C THR A 68 -1.67 -2.17 5.10
N LEU A 69 -1.47 -3.43 5.49
CA LEU A 69 -0.28 -3.88 6.20
C LEU A 69 0.58 -4.71 5.28
N LEU A 70 1.89 -4.45 5.28
CA LEU A 70 2.88 -5.21 4.52
C LEU A 70 3.88 -5.89 5.46
N PHE A 71 4.24 -7.13 5.15
CA PHE A 71 5.11 -7.99 5.94
C PHE A 71 6.20 -8.60 5.05
N TYR A 72 7.45 -8.32 5.36
CA TYR A 72 8.58 -8.77 4.56
C TYR A 72 9.85 -8.80 5.40
N GLN A 73 10.88 -9.48 4.89
CA GLN A 73 12.20 -9.43 5.48
C GLN A 73 12.79 -8.02 5.33
N ALA A 74 13.34 -7.48 6.42
CA ALA A 74 13.86 -6.12 6.44
C ALA A 74 15.31 -6.07 5.89
N ILE A 75 15.41 -6.08 4.56
CA ILE A 75 16.64 -5.91 3.77
C ILE A 75 16.45 -4.77 2.76
N LEU A 76 17.54 -4.16 2.30
CA LEU A 76 17.51 -2.98 1.42
C LEU A 76 16.79 -3.28 0.10
N GLU A 77 17.10 -4.43 -0.50
CA GLU A 77 16.54 -4.85 -1.79
C GLU A 77 15.02 -5.02 -1.72
N ALA A 78 14.52 -5.56 -0.61
CA ALA A 78 13.09 -5.68 -0.38
C ALA A 78 12.44 -4.30 -0.23
N MET A 79 13.07 -3.36 0.48
CA MET A 79 12.52 -2.00 0.66
C MET A 79 12.40 -1.29 -0.67
N ASP A 80 13.44 -1.35 -1.49
CA ASP A 80 13.47 -0.73 -2.82
C ASP A 80 12.39 -1.34 -3.72
N CYS A 81 12.23 -2.66 -3.68
CA CYS A 81 11.17 -3.36 -4.39
C CYS A 81 9.78 -2.87 -3.95
N ILE A 82 9.54 -2.73 -2.65
CA ILE A 82 8.26 -2.27 -2.09
C ILE A 82 7.99 -0.82 -2.46
N LYS A 83 8.98 0.08 -2.32
CA LYS A 83 8.89 1.48 -2.78
C LYS A 83 8.53 1.52 -4.27
N GLY A 84 9.12 0.64 -5.07
CA GLY A 84 8.82 0.45 -6.49
C GLY A 84 7.37 0.01 -6.75
N ILE A 85 6.88 -1.00 -6.04
CA ILE A 85 5.48 -1.46 -6.12
C ILE A 85 4.52 -0.33 -5.77
N LEU A 86 4.76 0.37 -4.66
CA LEU A 86 3.94 1.48 -4.18
C LEU A 86 3.87 2.61 -5.22
N THR A 87 5.02 3.02 -5.78
CA THR A 87 5.11 4.04 -6.83
C THR A 87 4.36 3.61 -8.09
N LYS A 88 4.51 2.35 -8.50
CA LYS A 88 3.82 1.79 -9.66
C LYS A 88 2.31 1.74 -9.43
N PHE A 89 1.88 1.35 -8.24
CA PHE A 89 0.48 1.30 -7.86
C PHE A 89 -0.16 2.69 -7.92
N GLU A 90 0.48 3.72 -7.34
CA GLU A 90 -0.04 5.09 -7.42
C GLU A 90 -0.20 5.56 -8.86
N ARG A 91 0.79 5.27 -9.71
CA ARG A 91 0.79 5.67 -11.11
C ARG A 91 -0.33 5.00 -11.91
N VAL A 92 -0.59 3.72 -11.66
CA VAL A 92 -1.57 2.93 -12.43
C VAL A 92 -2.99 3.13 -11.92
N SER A 93 -3.18 3.21 -10.60
CA SER A 93 -4.51 3.38 -9.99
C SER A 93 -4.96 4.84 -9.91
N GLY A 94 -4.03 5.79 -9.94
CA GLY A 94 -4.29 7.20 -9.64
C GLY A 94 -4.55 7.49 -8.16
N LEU A 95 -4.53 6.47 -7.29
CA LEU A 95 -4.62 6.62 -5.84
C LEU A 95 -3.29 7.09 -5.28
N LYS A 96 -3.34 7.79 -4.15
CA LYS A 96 -2.15 8.30 -3.46
C LYS A 96 -2.01 7.66 -2.09
N ILE A 97 -0.81 7.20 -1.80
CA ILE A 97 -0.46 6.65 -0.50
C ILE A 97 -0.30 7.80 0.47
N ASN A 98 -0.96 7.68 1.62
CA ASN A 98 -0.84 8.67 2.67
C ASN A 98 0.42 8.39 3.49
N VAL A 99 1.55 8.96 3.07
CA VAL A 99 2.84 8.81 3.76
C VAL A 99 2.77 9.32 5.21
N GLN A 100 1.99 10.37 5.48
CA GLN A 100 1.82 10.92 6.83
C GLN A 100 1.10 9.97 7.79
N LYS A 101 0.28 9.05 7.27
CA LYS A 101 -0.41 8.01 8.03
C LYS A 101 0.26 6.65 7.93
N SER A 102 1.32 6.54 7.14
CA SER A 102 2.07 5.30 6.97
C SER A 102 3.20 5.21 7.98
N ALA A 103 3.49 4.00 8.44
CA ALA A 103 4.59 3.75 9.37
C ALA A 103 5.29 2.44 9.03
N VAL A 104 6.61 2.40 9.28
CA VAL A 104 7.42 1.17 9.18
C VAL A 104 7.76 0.71 10.59
N VAL A 105 7.53 -0.58 10.87
CA VAL A 105 7.82 -1.18 12.17
C VAL A 105 8.82 -2.32 11.98
N PHE A 106 9.90 -2.27 12.76
CA PHE A 106 10.98 -3.24 12.72
C PHE A 106 10.95 -4.19 13.90
N SER A 107 11.56 -5.36 13.74
CA SER A 107 11.77 -6.29 14.86
C SER A 107 12.64 -5.65 15.96
N LYS A 108 12.40 -6.04 17.22
CA LYS A 108 13.16 -5.51 18.37
C LYS A 108 14.67 -5.78 18.29
N ASN A 109 15.06 -6.84 17.58
CA ASN A 109 16.45 -7.31 17.51
C ASN A 109 17.26 -6.64 16.39
N MET A 110 16.69 -5.65 15.72
CA MET A 110 17.33 -4.97 14.60
C MET A 110 18.13 -3.76 15.06
N ASP A 111 19.34 -3.63 14.55
CA ASP A 111 20.24 -2.51 14.83
C ASP A 111 19.63 -1.17 14.38
N GLN A 112 19.84 -0.12 15.16
CA GLN A 112 19.22 1.19 14.92
C GLN A 112 19.75 1.86 13.65
N HIS A 113 21.05 1.74 13.38
CA HIS A 113 21.65 2.31 12.17
C HIS A 113 21.10 1.61 10.91
N PHE A 114 20.89 0.30 11.00
CA PHE A 114 20.30 -0.46 9.90
C PHE A 114 18.82 -0.14 9.67
N LYS A 115 18.04 0.18 10.72
CA LYS A 115 16.66 0.68 10.55
C LYS A 115 16.64 2.02 9.81
N GLU A 116 17.52 2.94 10.17
CA GLU A 116 17.61 4.26 9.54
C GLU A 116 18.02 4.17 8.07
N ALA A 117 18.90 3.23 7.72
CA ALA A 117 19.26 2.94 6.34
C ALA A 117 18.07 2.44 5.51
N LEU A 118 17.16 1.67 6.09
CA LEU A 118 15.99 1.14 5.39
C LEU A 118 14.85 2.15 5.21
N VAL A 119 14.78 3.15 6.09
CA VAL A 119 13.77 4.22 6.02
C VAL A 119 14.28 5.45 5.27
N SER A 120 15.60 5.59 5.07
CA SER A 120 16.15 6.70 4.28
C SER A 120 15.64 6.66 2.84
N ASP A 121 15.34 7.86 2.32
CA ASP A 121 14.86 8.09 0.95
C ASP A 121 15.94 7.86 -0.10
#